data_AF-X1CKA1-F1
#
_entry.id   AF-X1CKA1-F1
#
_cell.length_a   1.000
_cell.length_b   1.000
_cell.length_c   1.000
_cell.angle_alpha   90.00
_cell.angle_beta   90.00
_cell.angle_gamma   90.00
#
_symmetry.space_group_name_H-M   'P 1'
#
loop_
_entity.id
_entity.type
_entity.pdbx_description
1 polymer ?
#
loop_
_entity_poly.entity_id
_entity_poly.type
_entity_poly.pdbx_seq_one_letter_code
_entity_poly.pdbx_strand_id
1 'polypeptide(L)'
;MDALDEYLIKIEDFPKLLATLLQEKFVDKIIGAKLKVDKKSGAVDRFTVSPVIVEKPEDLTTFPLTNLIAYGYARTDTAAKFLHKSVDGAKNEKVGVIARPCDTRGIIELVKIRQINMDNLFIVGFEDRGMVINASRQLKKVEGLDLTKVVKEKVGDKGLILKFEDGSTKEVGLDIAENCTRCIRKVPVVADISVSDLILPIDSDEILLIVYSDKGADLDAFITFRTSLIYWSSTN
;
A
#
# COMPACT_ATOMS: atom_id res chain seq x y z
N MET A 1 -17.92 2.88 6.07
CA MET A 1 -17.93 2.08 4.84
C MET A 1 -18.08 0.67 5.32
N ASP A 2 -19.16 0.01 4.92
CA ASP A 2 -19.40 -1.36 5.33
C ASP A 2 -18.71 -2.27 4.32
N ALA A 3 -18.06 -3.32 4.80
CA ALA A 3 -17.41 -4.29 3.93
C ALA A 3 -18.48 -5.05 3.13
N LEU A 4 -18.25 -5.21 1.83
CA LEU A 4 -19.04 -6.06 0.95
C LEU A 4 -18.54 -7.49 0.98
N ASP A 5 -17.21 -7.66 0.98
CA ASP A 5 -16.54 -8.96 1.09
C ASP A 5 -15.13 -8.81 1.69
N GLU A 6 -14.58 -9.91 2.19
CA GLU A 6 -13.29 -9.98 2.86
C GLU A 6 -12.54 -11.28 2.50
N TYR A 7 -11.27 -11.14 2.09
CA TYR A 7 -10.44 -12.24 1.64
C TYR A 7 -9.06 -12.19 2.28
N LEU A 8 -8.44 -13.34 2.53
CA LEU A 8 -7.00 -13.43 2.74
C LEU A 8 -6.32 -13.62 1.39
N ILE A 9 -5.40 -12.73 1.06
CA ILE A 9 -4.55 -12.83 -0.14
C ILE A 9 -3.09 -12.83 0.28
N LYS A 10 -2.23 -13.46 -0.53
CA LYS A 10 -0.79 -13.36 -0.28
C LYS A 10 -0.27 -11.95 -0.60
N ILE A 11 0.68 -11.47 0.19
CA ILE A 11 1.36 -10.18 -0.05
C ILE A 11 2.01 -10.15 -1.44
N GLU A 12 2.55 -11.28 -1.90
CA GLU A 12 3.17 -11.42 -3.22
C GLU A 12 2.17 -11.27 -4.39
N ASP A 13 0.87 -11.41 -4.14
CA ASP A 13 -0.18 -11.24 -5.14
C ASP A 13 -0.68 -9.80 -5.22
N PHE A 14 -0.32 -8.93 -4.26
CA PHE A 14 -0.72 -7.52 -4.29
C PHE A 14 -0.28 -6.76 -5.55
N PRO A 15 0.97 -6.91 -6.06
CA PRO A 15 1.35 -6.31 -7.34
C PRO A 15 0.53 -6.85 -8.52
N LYS A 16 0.15 -8.14 -8.50
CA LYS A 16 -0.70 -8.75 -9.55
C LYS A 16 -2.10 -8.14 -9.53
N LEU A 17 -2.67 -7.93 -8.34
CA LEU A 17 -3.95 -7.24 -8.17
C LEU A 17 -3.91 -5.84 -8.80
N LEU A 18 -2.82 -5.08 -8.55
CA LEU A 18 -2.61 -3.77 -9.17
C LEU A 18 -2.42 -3.89 -10.70
N ALA A 19 -1.69 -4.90 -11.18
CA ALA A 19 -1.52 -5.14 -12.61
C ALA A 19 -2.86 -5.42 -13.31
N THR A 20 -3.74 -6.20 -12.69
CA THR A 20 -5.09 -6.47 -13.19
C THR A 20 -5.90 -5.19 -13.41
N LEU A 21 -5.80 -4.20 -12.52
CA LEU A 21 -6.49 -2.91 -12.68
C LEU A 21 -6.09 -2.19 -13.98
N LEU A 22 -4.81 -2.25 -14.36
CA LEU A 22 -4.31 -1.70 -15.62
C LEU A 22 -4.69 -2.57 -16.83
N GLN A 23 -4.51 -3.89 -16.74
CA GLN A 23 -4.78 -4.83 -17.84
C GLN A 23 -6.23 -4.78 -18.29
N GLU A 24 -7.13 -4.75 -17.32
CA GLU A 24 -8.58 -4.77 -17.56
C GLU A 24 -9.19 -3.36 -17.64
N LYS A 25 -8.33 -2.32 -17.65
CA LYS A 25 -8.72 -0.91 -17.85
C LYS A 25 -9.74 -0.39 -16.83
N PHE A 26 -9.68 -0.91 -15.60
CA PHE A 26 -10.31 -0.24 -14.46
C PHE A 26 -9.68 1.15 -14.27
N VAL A 27 -8.37 1.26 -14.52
CA VAL A 27 -7.61 2.50 -14.48
C VAL A 27 -6.64 2.59 -15.66
N ASP A 28 -6.28 3.80 -16.05
CA ASP A 28 -5.28 4.08 -17.08
C ASP A 28 -3.87 4.12 -16.48
N LYS A 29 -3.76 4.55 -15.20
CA LYS A 29 -2.50 4.67 -14.47
C LYS A 29 -2.66 4.28 -13.01
N ILE A 30 -1.56 3.89 -12.38
CA ILE A 30 -1.48 3.64 -10.94
C ILE A 30 -0.41 4.54 -10.32
N ILE A 31 -0.76 5.25 -9.25
CA ILE A 31 0.18 5.87 -8.33
C ILE A 31 0.66 4.78 -7.39
N GLY A 32 1.73 4.11 -7.80
CA GLY A 32 2.41 3.06 -7.06
C GLY A 32 3.48 3.59 -6.11
N ALA A 33 4.26 2.68 -5.56
CA ALA A 33 5.36 2.98 -4.66
C ALA A 33 6.63 2.25 -5.12
N LYS A 34 7.78 2.91 -4.94
CA LYS A 34 9.10 2.28 -5.13
C LYS A 34 10.06 2.66 -4.01
N LEU A 35 10.97 1.75 -3.70
CA LEU A 35 12.10 2.04 -2.84
C LEU A 35 13.15 2.83 -3.62
N LYS A 36 13.80 3.77 -2.94
CA LYS A 36 14.93 4.49 -3.52
C LYS A 36 16.12 3.53 -3.68
N VAL A 37 16.80 3.61 -4.81
CA VAL A 37 18.04 2.87 -5.06
C VAL A 37 19.21 3.85 -5.11
N ASP A 38 20.28 3.56 -4.38
CA ASP A 38 21.50 4.35 -4.45
C ASP A 38 22.17 4.16 -5.83
N LYS A 39 22.45 5.27 -6.51
CA LYS A 39 22.97 5.25 -7.89
C LYS A 39 24.41 4.73 -7.99
N LYS A 40 25.18 4.77 -6.90
CA LYS A 40 26.59 4.37 -6.89
C LYS A 40 26.75 2.92 -6.44
N SER A 41 26.08 2.53 -5.36
CA SER A 41 26.20 1.18 -4.81
C SER A 41 25.17 0.20 -5.34
N GLY A 42 24.09 0.68 -5.97
CA GLY A 42 22.94 -0.15 -6.35
C GLY A 42 22.13 -0.64 -5.15
N ALA A 43 22.46 -0.21 -3.93
CA ALA A 43 21.79 -0.66 -2.72
C ALA A 43 20.37 -0.08 -2.62
N VAL A 44 19.42 -0.93 -2.25
CA VAL A 44 18.03 -0.53 -2.02
C VAL A 44 17.91 0.11 -0.63
N ASP A 45 17.44 1.36 -0.58
CA ASP A 45 17.09 2.04 0.66
C ASP A 45 15.64 1.74 1.04
N ARG A 46 15.49 0.72 1.90
CA ARG A 46 14.22 0.22 2.42
C ARG A 46 13.41 1.23 3.23
N PHE A 47 14.02 2.34 3.66
CA PHE A 47 13.37 3.37 4.47
C PHE A 47 12.81 4.53 3.65
N THR A 48 13.21 4.65 2.38
CA THR A 48 12.79 5.76 1.52
C THR A 48 11.85 5.24 0.43
N VAL A 49 10.55 5.30 0.73
CA VAL A 49 9.50 4.98 -0.24
C VAL A 49 9.13 6.25 -1.01
N SER A 50 9.05 6.19 -2.33
CA SER A 50 8.64 7.30 -3.19
C SER A 50 7.47 6.90 -4.08
N PRO A 51 6.50 7.79 -4.32
CA PRO A 51 5.43 7.53 -5.28
C PRO A 51 5.99 7.49 -6.70
N VAL A 52 5.37 6.67 -7.55
CA VAL A 52 5.70 6.55 -8.97
C VAL A 52 4.43 6.34 -9.79
N ILE A 53 4.40 6.87 -11.00
CA ILE A 53 3.32 6.60 -11.95
C ILE A 53 3.69 5.32 -12.70
N VAL A 54 2.76 4.38 -12.73
CA VAL A 54 2.86 3.13 -13.49
C VAL A 54 1.72 3.06 -14.47
N GLU A 55 2.02 2.90 -15.75
CA GLU A 55 1.03 2.84 -16.83
C GLU A 55 0.98 1.44 -17.48
N LYS A 56 2.03 0.65 -17.27
CA LYS A 56 2.19 -0.67 -17.86
C LYS A 56 2.06 -1.74 -16.78
N PRO A 57 1.20 -2.75 -16.97
CA PRO A 57 1.06 -3.85 -16.02
C PRO A 57 2.37 -4.59 -15.75
N GLU A 58 3.24 -4.69 -16.76
CA GLU A 58 4.50 -5.42 -16.68
C GLU A 58 5.51 -4.77 -15.73
N ASP A 59 5.33 -3.48 -15.42
CA ASP A 59 6.18 -2.76 -14.47
C ASP A 59 5.80 -3.05 -13.00
N LEU A 60 4.65 -3.71 -12.75
CA LEU A 60 4.15 -4.09 -11.43
C LEU A 60 4.57 -5.52 -11.04
N THR A 61 5.86 -5.82 -11.17
CA THR A 61 6.43 -7.10 -10.72
C THR A 61 6.57 -7.20 -9.21
N THR A 62 6.81 -6.06 -8.55
CA THR A 62 7.03 -5.98 -7.10
C THR A 62 6.41 -4.71 -6.54
N PHE A 63 6.03 -4.72 -5.28
CA PHE A 63 5.51 -3.55 -4.58
C PHE A 63 5.99 -3.54 -3.13
N PRO A 64 6.57 -2.43 -2.62
CA PRO A 64 7.11 -2.36 -1.27
C PRO A 64 5.99 -2.08 -0.25
N LEU A 65 5.02 -2.99 -0.15
CA LEU A 65 3.78 -2.76 0.62
C LEU A 65 4.07 -2.55 2.11
N THR A 66 4.86 -3.44 2.70
CA THR A 66 5.20 -3.38 4.13
C THR A 66 6.04 -2.16 4.46
N ASN A 67 6.95 -1.75 3.57
CA ASN A 67 7.69 -0.50 3.71
C ASN A 67 6.76 0.72 3.62
N LEU A 68 5.81 0.71 2.69
CA LEU A 68 4.85 1.80 2.53
C LEU A 68 3.95 1.93 3.76
N ILE A 69 3.47 0.81 4.31
CA ILE A 69 2.68 0.80 5.55
C ILE A 69 3.53 1.31 6.72
N ALA A 70 4.75 0.79 6.88
CA ALA A 70 5.60 1.08 8.03
C ALA A 70 6.20 2.49 8.02
N TYR A 71 6.61 3.01 6.86
CA TYR A 71 7.38 4.25 6.76
C TYR A 71 6.61 5.38 6.06
N GLY A 72 5.56 5.06 5.31
CA GLY A 72 4.88 6.00 4.43
C GLY A 72 5.79 6.50 3.30
N TYR A 73 5.24 7.39 2.47
CA TYR A 73 6.05 8.09 1.48
C TYR A 73 7.01 9.08 2.15
N ALA A 74 8.24 9.14 1.63
CA ALA A 74 9.27 10.03 2.12
C ALA A 74 8.94 11.52 1.82
N ARG A 75 9.54 12.40 2.62
CA ARG A 75 9.42 13.87 2.50
C ARG A 75 7.96 14.32 2.65
N THR A 76 7.49 15.21 1.78
CA THR A 76 6.13 15.77 1.82
C THR A 76 5.25 15.17 0.71
N ASP A 77 5.59 13.96 0.25
CA ASP A 77 4.98 13.32 -0.91
C ASP A 77 3.81 12.43 -0.46
N THR A 78 2.71 13.00 0.01
CA THR A 78 1.50 12.22 0.31
C THR A 78 0.83 11.70 -0.97
N ALA A 79 0.08 10.59 -0.89
CA ALA A 79 -0.64 10.06 -2.05
C ALA A 79 -1.60 11.11 -2.63
N ALA A 80 -2.32 11.83 -1.75
CA ALA A 80 -3.25 12.89 -2.13
C ALA A 80 -2.57 14.05 -2.88
N LYS A 81 -1.42 14.51 -2.38
CA LYS A 81 -0.66 15.60 -3.02
C LYS A 81 -0.05 15.15 -4.35
N PHE A 82 0.49 13.93 -4.41
CA PHE A 82 1.06 13.38 -5.63
C PHE A 82 -0.03 13.19 -6.69
N LEU A 83 -1.19 12.66 -6.32
CA LEU A 83 -2.37 12.57 -7.18
C LEU A 83 -2.77 13.93 -7.76
N HIS A 84 -2.89 14.95 -6.91
CA HIS A 84 -3.23 16.29 -7.38
C HIS A 84 -2.17 16.87 -8.33
N LYS A 85 -0.87 16.74 -8.00
CA LYS A 85 0.20 17.42 -8.74
C LYS A 85 0.72 16.69 -9.97
N SER A 86 0.72 15.35 -9.96
CA SER A 86 1.42 14.54 -10.96
C SER A 86 0.49 14.03 -12.07
N VAL A 87 -0.81 13.91 -11.80
CA VAL A 87 -1.83 13.46 -12.77
C VAL A 87 -3.04 14.40 -12.76
N ASP A 88 -2.81 15.67 -12.42
CA ASP A 88 -3.81 16.73 -12.38
C ASP A 88 -5.09 16.34 -11.64
N GLY A 89 -4.97 15.61 -10.53
CA GLY A 89 -6.12 15.15 -9.75
C GLY A 89 -7.09 14.25 -10.51
N ALA A 90 -6.60 13.47 -11.47
CA ALA A 90 -7.38 12.53 -12.29
C ALA A 90 -8.53 13.20 -13.03
N LYS A 91 -8.37 14.45 -13.50
CA LYS A 91 -9.46 15.19 -14.17
C LYS A 91 -9.87 14.57 -15.51
N ASN A 92 -8.92 14.01 -16.24
CA ASN A 92 -9.11 13.54 -17.62
C ASN A 92 -8.70 12.07 -17.83
N GLU A 93 -8.35 11.35 -16.76
CA GLU A 93 -7.82 9.99 -16.82
C GLU A 93 -8.23 9.21 -15.57
N LYS A 94 -8.38 7.89 -15.69
CA LYS A 94 -8.68 7.02 -14.56
C LYS A 94 -7.40 6.64 -13.82
N VAL A 95 -7.36 6.85 -12.51
CA VAL A 95 -6.14 6.68 -11.71
C VAL A 95 -6.39 5.78 -10.51
N GLY A 96 -5.62 4.69 -10.44
CA GLY A 96 -5.48 3.88 -9.24
C GLY A 96 -4.56 4.57 -8.25
N VAL A 97 -4.95 4.68 -6.99
CA VAL A 97 -4.11 5.31 -5.95
C VAL A 97 -4.07 4.43 -4.71
N ILE A 98 -2.84 4.12 -4.26
CA ILE A 98 -2.62 3.44 -2.97
C ILE A 98 -2.53 4.53 -1.90
N ALA A 99 -3.47 4.52 -0.96
CA ALA A 99 -3.68 5.63 -0.03
C ALA A 99 -3.87 5.16 1.41
N ARG A 100 -3.14 5.78 2.33
CA ARG A 100 -3.33 5.58 3.76
C ARG A 100 -4.58 6.30 4.27
N PRO A 101 -5.03 6.07 5.52
CA PRO A 101 -6.22 6.72 6.07
C PRO A 101 -6.17 8.25 6.06
N CYS A 102 -5.01 8.86 6.27
CA CYS A 102 -4.89 10.32 6.17
C CYS A 102 -4.87 10.84 4.73
N ASP A 103 -4.39 10.03 3.78
CA ASP A 103 -4.40 10.40 2.38
C ASP A 103 -5.82 10.37 1.82
N THR A 104 -6.62 9.36 2.17
CA THR A 104 -8.03 9.30 1.75
C THR A 104 -8.84 10.50 2.26
N ARG A 105 -8.56 10.97 3.48
CA ARG A 105 -9.12 12.25 3.99
C ARG A 105 -8.65 13.44 3.16
N GLY A 106 -7.34 13.53 2.86
CA GLY A 106 -6.80 14.57 2.01
C GLY A 106 -7.43 14.58 0.60
N ILE A 107 -7.65 13.41 0.03
CA ILE A 107 -8.34 13.23 -1.26
C ILE A 107 -9.76 13.80 -1.18
N ILE A 108 -10.54 13.46 -0.14
CA ILE A 108 -11.89 14.01 0.04
C ILE A 108 -11.87 15.54 0.10
N GLU A 109 -10.96 16.14 0.86
CA GLU A 109 -10.88 17.61 0.96
C GLU A 109 -10.53 18.25 -0.40
N LEU A 110 -9.61 17.65 -1.15
CA LEU A 110 -9.26 18.10 -2.51
C LEU A 110 -10.42 17.89 -3.51
N VAL A 111 -11.23 16.85 -3.35
CA VAL A 111 -12.46 16.64 -4.13
C VAL A 111 -13.47 17.75 -3.87
N LYS A 112 -13.71 18.14 -2.60
CA LYS A 112 -14.65 19.22 -2.23
C LYS A 112 -14.31 20.55 -2.89
N ILE A 113 -13.01 20.86 -3.03
CA ILE A 113 -12.54 22.08 -3.71
C ILE A 113 -12.24 21.85 -5.21
N ARG A 114 -12.74 20.75 -5.78
CA ARG A 114 -12.67 20.39 -7.20
C ARG A 114 -11.24 20.24 -7.75
N GLN A 115 -10.25 19.98 -6.90
CA GLN A 115 -8.87 19.71 -7.29
C GLN A 115 -8.62 18.24 -7.65
N ILE A 116 -9.52 17.34 -7.26
CA ILE A 116 -9.53 15.92 -7.66
C ILE A 116 -10.90 15.57 -8.26
N ASN A 117 -10.94 14.67 -9.22
CA ASN A 117 -12.17 14.03 -9.70
C ASN A 117 -12.30 12.63 -9.08
N MET A 118 -13.23 12.46 -8.14
CA MET A 118 -13.42 11.19 -7.42
C MET A 118 -13.89 10.06 -8.35
N ASP A 119 -14.71 10.38 -9.34
CA ASP A 119 -15.32 9.38 -10.23
C ASP A 119 -14.27 8.64 -11.07
N ASN A 120 -13.15 9.31 -11.33
CA ASN A 120 -12.01 8.79 -12.06
C ASN A 120 -10.99 8.06 -11.17
N LEU A 121 -11.22 7.94 -9.86
CA LEU A 121 -10.30 7.19 -8.99
C LEU A 121 -10.70 5.74 -8.84
N PHE A 122 -9.69 4.90 -8.69
CA PHE A 122 -9.79 3.61 -7.99
C PHE A 122 -8.89 3.68 -6.75
N ILE A 123 -9.48 3.69 -5.57
CA ILE A 123 -8.75 3.90 -4.31
C ILE A 123 -8.48 2.56 -3.65
N VAL A 124 -7.20 2.20 -3.62
CA VAL A 124 -6.69 1.07 -2.84
C VAL A 124 -6.24 1.62 -1.48
N GLY A 125 -7.12 1.50 -0.49
CA GLY A 125 -6.81 1.88 0.87
C GLY A 125 -5.82 0.92 1.52
N PHE A 126 -5.17 1.36 2.60
CA PHE A 126 -4.68 0.42 3.60
C PHE A 126 -4.99 0.93 5.00
N GLU A 127 -5.21 -0.01 5.90
CA GLU A 127 -5.34 0.29 7.32
C GLU A 127 -3.93 0.47 7.92
N ASP A 128 -3.79 1.38 8.87
CA ASP A 128 -2.49 1.57 9.53
C ASP A 128 -2.61 1.81 11.02
N ARG A 129 -1.55 1.44 11.75
CA ARG A 129 -1.35 1.85 13.15
C ARG A 129 -0.65 3.21 13.25
N GLY A 130 -0.11 3.68 12.15
CA GLY A 130 0.76 4.86 12.05
C GLY A 130 2.03 4.49 11.30
N MET A 131 2.84 5.50 11.01
CA MET A 131 4.13 5.32 10.33
C MET A 131 5.27 5.68 11.27
N VAL A 132 6.39 5.00 11.12
CA VAL A 132 7.63 5.23 11.85
C VAL A 132 8.51 6.17 11.05
N ILE A 133 8.78 7.34 11.60
CA ILE A 133 9.62 8.36 10.97
C ILE A 133 11.07 8.24 11.44
N ASN A 134 12.02 8.64 10.61
CA ASN A 134 13.46 8.59 10.91
C ASN A 134 13.99 7.18 11.26
N ALA A 135 13.29 6.12 10.84
CA ALA A 135 13.64 4.72 11.13
C ALA A 135 15.11 4.41 10.79
N SER A 136 15.58 4.79 9.59
CA SER A 136 16.99 4.61 9.17
C SER A 136 17.99 5.16 10.18
N ARG A 137 17.73 6.35 10.75
CA ARG A 137 18.63 7.01 11.71
C ARG A 137 18.57 6.36 13.10
N GLN A 138 17.39 5.92 13.52
CA GLN A 138 17.20 5.32 14.85
C GLN A 138 17.71 3.88 14.88
N LEU A 139 17.44 3.08 13.84
CA LEU A 139 17.85 1.68 13.78
C LEU A 139 19.36 1.49 13.67
N LYS A 140 20.08 2.44 13.06
CA LYS A 140 21.56 2.45 13.05
C LYS A 140 22.18 2.55 14.45
N LYS A 141 21.42 2.98 15.46
CA LYS A 141 21.86 3.07 16.86
C LYS A 141 21.58 1.79 17.65
N VAL A 142 20.85 0.84 17.06
CA VAL A 142 20.52 -0.43 17.69
C VAL A 142 21.67 -1.41 17.42
N GLU A 143 22.37 -1.83 18.47
CA GLU A 143 23.46 -2.79 18.35
C GLU A 143 22.98 -4.17 17.87
N GLY A 144 23.83 -4.85 17.10
CA GLY A 144 23.57 -6.20 16.59
C GLY A 144 22.40 -6.29 15.59
N LEU A 145 22.09 -5.20 14.88
CA LEU A 145 21.03 -5.16 13.88
C LEU A 145 21.61 -5.09 12.46
N ASP A 146 21.50 -6.17 11.69
CA ASP A 146 21.83 -6.15 10.27
C ASP A 146 20.59 -5.79 9.44
N LEU A 147 20.48 -4.52 9.09
CA LEU A 147 19.35 -4.00 8.31
C LEU A 147 19.31 -4.49 6.86
N THR A 148 20.40 -5.08 6.35
CA THR A 148 20.43 -5.67 5.00
C THR A 148 19.69 -6.99 4.93
N LYS A 149 19.50 -7.64 6.08
CA LYS A 149 18.84 -8.95 6.24
C LYS A 149 17.36 -8.86 6.55
N VAL A 150 16.80 -7.65 6.62
CA VAL A 150 15.36 -7.47 6.89
C VAL A 150 14.56 -7.74 5.63
N VAL A 151 13.55 -8.58 5.74
CA VAL A 151 12.65 -8.97 4.63
C VAL A 151 11.23 -8.43 4.79
N LYS A 152 10.82 -8.07 6.01
CA LYS A 152 9.47 -7.55 6.29
C LYS A 152 9.46 -6.60 7.46
N GLU A 153 8.60 -5.59 7.39
CA GLU A 153 8.33 -4.62 8.44
C GLU A 153 6.87 -4.71 8.88
N LYS A 154 6.63 -4.50 10.17
CA LYS A 154 5.29 -4.38 10.71
C LYS A 154 5.28 -3.33 11.82
N VAL A 155 4.25 -2.49 11.86
CA VAL A 155 4.03 -1.58 12.99
C VAL A 155 3.15 -2.32 14.01
N GLY A 156 3.76 -2.74 15.12
CA GLY A 156 3.08 -3.41 16.23
C GLY A 156 2.48 -2.45 17.24
N ASP A 157 2.00 -2.99 18.35
CA ASP A 157 1.45 -2.20 19.47
C ASP A 157 2.53 -1.42 20.24
N LYS A 158 3.75 -1.97 20.35
CA LYS A 158 4.85 -1.38 21.14
C LYS A 158 6.00 -0.83 20.29
N GLY A 159 5.81 -0.77 18.97
CA GLY A 159 6.78 -0.19 18.05
C GLY A 159 6.94 -0.98 16.75
N LEU A 160 8.00 -0.67 16.02
CA LEU A 160 8.36 -1.35 14.78
C LEU A 160 8.84 -2.79 15.06
N ILE A 161 8.36 -3.74 14.28
CA ILE A 161 8.79 -5.13 14.30
C ILE A 161 9.45 -5.43 12.94
N LEU A 162 10.64 -6.04 12.99
CA LEU A 162 11.42 -6.42 11.81
C LEU A 162 11.51 -7.94 11.74
N LYS A 163 11.26 -8.51 10.56
CA LYS A 163 11.53 -9.93 10.25
C LYS A 163 12.77 -10.04 9.38
N PHE A 164 13.63 -11.00 9.71
CA PHE A 164 14.90 -11.24 9.03
C PHE A 164 14.83 -12.46 8.11
N GLU A 165 15.78 -12.57 7.19
CA GLU A 165 15.93 -13.70 6.26
C GLU A 165 16.02 -15.07 6.96
N ASP A 166 16.59 -15.11 8.17
CA ASP A 166 16.71 -16.34 8.98
C ASP A 166 15.40 -16.73 9.69
N GLY A 167 14.32 -15.98 9.46
CA GLY A 167 13.02 -16.16 10.08
C GLY A 167 12.89 -15.55 11.47
N SER A 168 13.97 -15.01 12.05
CA SER A 168 13.90 -14.33 13.35
C SER A 168 13.14 -13.01 13.25
N THR A 169 12.56 -12.59 14.36
CA THR A 169 11.84 -11.31 14.47
C THR A 169 12.42 -10.48 15.62
N LYS A 170 12.55 -9.17 15.42
CA LYS A 170 12.99 -8.23 16.46
C LYS A 170 12.05 -7.04 16.53
N GLU A 171 11.42 -6.86 17.68
CA GLU A 171 10.73 -5.62 18.02
C GLU A 171 11.77 -4.59 18.44
N VAL A 172 11.82 -3.49 17.71
CA VAL A 172 12.69 -2.36 17.95
C VAL A 172 11.79 -1.23 18.43
N GLY A 173 12.02 -0.74 19.66
CA GLY A 173 11.17 0.23 20.38
C GLY A 173 11.17 1.62 19.75
N LEU A 174 10.83 1.69 18.46
CA LEU A 174 10.64 2.88 17.67
C LEU A 174 9.13 3.10 17.55
N ASP A 175 8.66 4.17 18.18
CA ASP A 175 7.27 4.56 18.13
C ASP A 175 6.85 5.12 16.77
N ILE A 176 5.54 5.10 16.53
CA ILE A 176 4.93 5.82 15.42
C ILE A 176 5.11 7.33 15.59
N ALA A 177 5.03 8.07 14.48
CA ALA A 177 5.08 9.52 14.50
C ALA A 177 3.99 10.12 15.41
N GLU A 178 4.32 11.20 16.12
CA GLU A 178 3.44 11.85 17.10
C GLU A 178 2.08 12.27 16.51
N ASN A 179 2.05 12.74 15.27
CA ASN A 179 0.79 13.07 14.58
C ASN A 179 -0.12 11.83 14.37
N CYS A 180 0.46 10.64 14.29
CA CYS A 180 -0.28 9.39 14.13
C CYS A 180 -0.92 8.93 15.45
N THR A 181 -0.37 9.28 16.62
CA THR A 181 -0.94 8.91 17.92
C THR A 181 -2.27 9.63 18.19
N ARG A 182 -2.46 10.82 17.60
CA ARG A 182 -3.68 11.62 17.69
C ARG A 182 -4.78 11.16 16.72
N CYS A 183 -4.48 10.22 15.84
CA CYS A 183 -5.41 9.80 14.80
C CYS A 183 -6.40 8.77 15.34
N ILE A 184 -7.67 9.16 15.44
CA ILE A 184 -8.75 8.26 15.88
C ILE A 184 -9.34 7.41 14.73
N ARG A 185 -8.98 7.71 13.47
CA ARG A 185 -9.46 7.02 12.25
C ARG A 185 -8.30 6.34 11.53
N LYS A 186 -8.08 5.08 11.90
CA LYS A 186 -7.02 4.17 11.40
C LYS A 186 -7.41 3.37 10.16
N VAL A 187 -8.67 3.51 9.75
CA VAL A 187 -9.23 2.94 8.52
C VAL A 187 -9.43 4.03 7.47
N PRO A 188 -9.33 3.72 6.16
CA PRO A 188 -9.67 4.67 5.11
C PRO A 188 -11.11 5.18 5.26
N VAL A 189 -11.34 6.44 4.89
CA VAL A 189 -12.70 7.03 4.92
C VAL A 189 -13.43 6.89 3.58
N VAL A 190 -12.68 6.63 2.52
CA VAL A 190 -13.13 6.29 1.17
C VAL A 190 -12.10 5.31 0.60
N ALA A 191 -12.58 4.21 0.04
CA ALA A 191 -11.78 3.19 -0.64
C ALA A 191 -12.71 2.34 -1.52
N ASP A 192 -12.19 1.80 -2.62
CA ASP A 192 -12.89 0.77 -3.40
C ASP A 192 -12.56 -0.62 -2.85
N ILE A 193 -11.28 -0.81 -2.52
CA ILE A 193 -10.76 -1.94 -1.76
C ILE A 193 -9.76 -1.42 -0.71
N SER A 194 -9.49 -2.18 0.34
CA SER A 194 -8.35 -1.92 1.21
C SER A 194 -7.59 -3.16 1.60
N VAL A 195 -6.32 -2.99 1.94
CA VAL A 195 -5.51 -4.06 2.53
C VAL A 195 -5.15 -3.76 3.98
N SER A 196 -5.09 -4.79 4.82
CA SER A 196 -4.76 -4.67 6.23
C SER A 196 -3.88 -5.84 6.67
N ASP A 197 -2.79 -5.52 7.37
CA ASP A 197 -1.98 -6.52 8.06
C ASP A 197 -2.29 -6.54 9.57
N LEU A 198 -3.18 -5.68 10.08
CA LEU A 198 -3.26 -5.33 11.50
C LEU A 198 -3.57 -6.52 12.43
N ILE A 199 -4.40 -7.45 11.96
CA ILE A 199 -4.82 -8.65 12.70
C ILE A 199 -3.91 -9.86 12.47
N LEU A 200 -2.95 -9.75 11.54
CA LEU A 200 -2.08 -10.84 11.14
C LEU A 200 -0.72 -10.75 11.84
N PRO A 201 -0.14 -11.89 12.27
CA PRO A 201 1.21 -11.91 12.83
C PRO A 201 2.24 -11.49 11.77
N ILE A 202 3.40 -10.99 12.21
CA ILE A 202 4.47 -10.61 11.26
C ILE A 202 4.90 -11.79 10.38
N ASP A 203 4.76 -13.02 10.87
CA ASP A 203 5.14 -14.23 10.14
C ASP A 203 4.19 -14.65 9.02
N SER A 204 2.96 -14.12 9.00
CA SER A 204 2.03 -14.39 7.90
C SER A 204 2.56 -13.82 6.58
N ASP A 205 2.46 -14.58 5.51
CA ASP A 205 2.70 -14.14 4.13
C ASP A 205 1.43 -13.55 3.47
N GLU A 206 0.34 -13.46 4.24
CA GLU A 206 -0.96 -12.96 3.81
C GLU A 206 -1.24 -11.54 4.32
N ILE A 207 -2.25 -10.92 3.71
CA ILE A 207 -2.88 -9.67 4.07
C ILE A 207 -4.40 -9.82 3.90
N LEU A 208 -5.16 -9.15 4.75
CA LEU A 208 -6.60 -9.05 4.59
C LEU A 208 -6.89 -8.05 3.46
N LEU A 209 -7.65 -8.48 2.46
CA LEU A 209 -8.23 -7.64 1.43
C LEU A 209 -9.72 -7.43 1.75
N ILE A 210 -10.18 -6.19 1.78
CA ILE A 210 -11.55 -5.81 2.10
C ILE A 210 -12.14 -5.05 0.92
N VAL A 211 -13.34 -5.39 0.48
CA VAL A 211 -14.07 -4.76 -0.63
C VAL A 211 -15.15 -3.82 -0.09
N TYR A 212 -15.29 -2.60 -0.62
CA TYR A 212 -16.23 -1.60 -0.09
C TYR A 212 -17.20 -1.00 -1.10
N SER A 213 -16.81 -0.84 -2.36
CA SER A 213 -17.60 -0.11 -3.36
C SER A 213 -18.01 -1.00 -4.53
N ASP A 214 -18.93 -0.51 -5.36
CA ASP A 214 -19.32 -1.17 -6.61
C ASP A 214 -18.11 -1.41 -7.52
N LYS A 215 -17.16 -0.46 -7.60
CA LYS A 215 -15.91 -0.64 -8.38
C LYS A 215 -15.03 -1.76 -7.79
N GLY A 216 -14.98 -1.85 -6.47
CA GLY A 216 -14.28 -2.94 -5.78
C GLY A 216 -14.94 -4.29 -6.03
N ALA A 217 -16.28 -4.34 -5.99
CA ALA A 217 -17.07 -5.53 -6.27
C ALA A 217 -16.93 -5.97 -7.74
N ASP A 218 -16.84 -5.04 -8.69
CA ASP A 218 -16.59 -5.33 -10.10
C ASP A 218 -15.22 -6.01 -10.29
N LEU A 219 -14.18 -5.52 -9.59
CA LEU A 219 -12.86 -6.16 -9.59
C LEU A 219 -12.92 -7.56 -8.95
N ASP A 220 -13.62 -7.70 -7.83
CA ASP A 220 -13.76 -8.97 -7.12
C ASP A 220 -14.48 -10.03 -7.98
N ALA A 221 -15.61 -9.66 -8.58
CA ALA A 221 -16.34 -10.51 -9.52
C ALA A 221 -15.46 -10.94 -10.70
N PHE A 222 -14.64 -10.02 -11.23
CA PHE A 222 -13.70 -10.32 -12.30
C PHE A 222 -12.66 -11.37 -11.89
N ILE A 223 -12.04 -11.21 -10.71
CA ILE A 223 -11.03 -12.14 -10.19
C ILE A 223 -11.64 -13.53 -9.95
N THR A 224 -12.82 -13.57 -9.32
CA THR A 224 -13.54 -14.82 -9.02
C THR A 224 -13.96 -15.57 -10.28
N PHE A 225 -14.46 -14.85 -11.29
CA PHE A 225 -14.85 -15.43 -12.58
C PHE A 225 -13.65 -16.03 -13.34
N ARG A 226 -12.49 -15.37 -13.33
CA ARG A 226 -11.26 -15.89 -13.96
C ARG A 226 -10.72 -17.12 -13.23
N THR A 227 -10.77 -17.12 -11.90
CA THR A 227 -10.30 -18.25 -11.09
C THR A 227 -11.14 -19.50 -11.39
N SER A 228 -12.46 -19.36 -11.47
CA SER A 228 -13.35 -20.47 -11.84
C SER A 228 -13.16 -20.98 -13.28
N LEU A 229 -12.84 -20.11 -14.24
CA LEU A 229 -12.48 -20.50 -15.62
C LEU A 229 -11.14 -21.26 -15.72
N ILE A 230 -10.16 -20.95 -14.88
CA ILE A 230 -8.88 -21.68 -14.81
C ILE A 230 -9.11 -23.10 -14.26
N TYR A 231 -9.98 -23.24 -13.25
CA TYR A 231 -10.38 -24.57 -12.75
C TYR A 231 -11.20 -25.38 -13.77
N TRP A 232 -12.02 -24.72 -14.61
CA TRP A 232 -12.80 -25.40 -15.65
C TRP A 232 -11.95 -25.83 -16.87
N SER A 233 -10.92 -25.07 -17.22
CA SER A 233 -10.01 -25.40 -18.34
C SER A 233 -8.91 -26.40 -17.99
N SER A 234 -8.71 -26.71 -16.71
CA SER A 234 -7.78 -27.75 -16.23
C SER A 234 -8.46 -29.09 -15.93
N THR A 235 -9.78 -29.17 -16.10
CA THR A 235 -10.60 -30.38 -15.86
C THR A 235 -11.29 -30.93 -17.11
N ASN A 236 -10.91 -30.45 -18.31
CA ASN A 236 -11.32 -30.99 -19.61
C ASN A 236 -10.12 -31.42 -20.44
#